data_AF-A0ABD3CQ60-F1
#
_entry.id   AF-A0ABD3CQ60-F1
#
_cell.length_a   1.000
_cell.length_b   1.000
_cell.length_c   1.000
_cell.angle_alpha   90.00
_cell.angle_beta   90.00
_cell.angle_gamma   90.00
#
_symmetry.space_group_name_H-M   'P 1'
#
loop_
_entity.id
_entity.type
_entity.pdbx_description
1 polymer ?
#
loop_
_entity_poly.entity_id
_entity_poly.type
_entity_poly.pdbx_seq_one_letter_code
_entity_poly.pdbx_strand_id
1 'polypeptide(L)'
;MAAITQDWEPVVIRKKAPTAAARKDEKAVNAARRAGAEIETIKKSTAGTNKAAKSTVTLNTRKLDEDTENLAHEKVPSELKRAIMQARMEKKLTQAQLGQMINEKPQVIQEYESGKAIPNQQIISKLERALGVKLRGKK
;
A
#
# COMPACT_ATOMS: atom_id res chain seq x y z
N MET A 1 33.34 -13.26 -54.97
CA MET A 1 33.47 -12.44 -53.75
C MET A 1 32.28 -11.49 -53.72
N ALA A 2 31.25 -11.78 -52.93
CA ALA A 2 30.08 -10.90 -52.83
C ALA A 2 30.42 -9.68 -51.95
N ALA A 3 30.15 -8.49 -52.46
CA ALA A 3 30.48 -7.23 -51.82
C ALA A 3 29.73 -7.06 -50.50
N ILE A 4 30.45 -6.71 -49.43
CA ILE A 4 29.88 -6.32 -48.15
C ILE A 4 29.26 -4.93 -48.35
N THR A 5 27.94 -4.87 -48.48
CA THR A 5 27.20 -3.61 -48.51
C THR A 5 26.99 -3.14 -47.08
N GLN A 6 27.56 -2.00 -46.72
CA GLN A 6 27.37 -1.38 -45.42
C GLN A 6 26.22 -0.38 -45.54
N ASP A 7 25.05 -0.74 -45.00
CA ASP A 7 23.87 0.13 -44.97
C ASP A 7 24.10 1.32 -44.04
N TRP A 8 23.94 2.53 -44.58
CA TRP A 8 24.06 3.80 -43.87
C TRP A 8 22.68 4.37 -43.47
N GLU A 9 21.64 3.55 -43.42
CA GLU A 9 20.34 4.01 -42.94
C GLU A 9 20.42 4.43 -41.46
N PRO A 10 19.98 5.65 -41.11
CA PRO A 10 20.08 6.14 -39.74
C PRO A 10 19.20 5.31 -38.81
N VAL A 11 19.82 4.59 -37.86
CA VAL A 11 19.11 3.86 -36.80
C VAL A 11 18.47 4.87 -35.84
N VAL A 12 17.18 5.15 -36.04
CA VAL A 12 16.42 6.05 -35.16
C VAL A 12 16.04 5.32 -33.87
N ILE A 13 16.83 5.54 -32.81
CA ILE A 13 16.50 5.06 -31.46
C ILE A 13 15.31 5.88 -30.92
N ARG A 14 14.09 5.34 -31.04
CA ARG A 14 12.89 5.98 -30.49
C ARG A 14 12.80 5.74 -28.98
N LYS A 15 12.54 6.81 -28.23
CA LYS A 15 12.29 6.73 -26.78
C LYS A 15 10.95 6.03 -26.53
N LYS A 16 10.94 5.03 -25.65
CA LYS A 16 9.73 4.26 -25.30
C LYS A 16 8.62 5.19 -24.83
N ALA A 17 7.39 4.96 -25.30
CA ALA A 17 6.24 5.78 -24.94
C ALA A 17 6.06 5.84 -23.41
N PRO A 18 5.69 7.01 -22.85
CA PRO A 18 5.52 7.17 -21.42
C PRO A 18 4.38 6.27 -20.91
N THR A 19 4.67 5.57 -19.81
CA THR A 19 3.71 4.69 -19.14
C THR A 19 2.55 5.47 -18.53
N ALA A 20 1.45 4.78 -18.23
CA ALA A 20 0.27 5.41 -17.61
C ALA A 20 0.59 6.13 -16.28
N ALA A 21 1.59 5.66 -15.52
CA ALA A 21 2.06 6.32 -14.31
C ALA A 21 2.77 7.65 -14.63
N ALA A 22 3.62 7.68 -15.66
CA ALA A 22 4.32 8.90 -16.08
C ALA A 22 3.37 9.96 -16.66
N ARG A 23 2.24 9.55 -17.26
CA ARG A 23 1.20 10.48 -17.76
C ARG A 23 0.39 11.14 -16.63
N LYS A 24 0.31 10.51 -15.46
CA LYS A 24 -0.39 11.02 -14.27
C LYS A 24 0.52 11.82 -13.35
N ASP A 25 1.81 11.93 -13.69
CA ASP A 25 2.78 12.70 -12.92
C ASP A 25 2.42 14.19 -12.92
N GLU A 26 2.62 14.85 -11.79
CA GLU A 26 2.22 16.25 -11.60
C GLU A 26 2.93 17.17 -12.61
N LYS A 27 4.18 16.88 -12.96
CA LYS A 27 4.92 17.67 -13.97
C LYS A 27 4.32 17.51 -15.36
N ALA A 28 3.91 16.29 -15.71
CA ALA A 28 3.28 15.99 -16.99
C ALA A 28 1.89 16.65 -17.09
N VAL A 29 1.08 16.58 -16.03
CA VAL A 29 -0.24 17.23 -15.97
C VAL A 29 -0.12 18.75 -16.01
N ASN A 30 0.84 19.34 -15.30
CA ASN A 30 1.07 20.78 -15.32
C ASN A 30 1.61 21.26 -16.68
N ALA A 31 2.45 20.48 -17.35
CA ALA A 31 2.89 20.78 -18.71
C ALA A 31 1.73 20.73 -19.71
N ALA A 32 0.87 19.71 -19.63
CA ALA A 32 -0.34 19.60 -20.45
C ALA A 32 -1.28 20.80 -20.23
N ARG A 33 -1.46 21.25 -18.97
CA ARG A 33 -2.28 22.41 -18.63
C ARG A 33 -1.74 23.70 -19.26
N ARG A 34 -0.43 23.89 -19.26
CA ARG A 34 0.22 25.07 -19.88
C ARG A 34 0.16 25.04 -21.41
N ALA A 35 0.22 23.85 -22.00
CA ALA A 35 0.16 23.65 -23.44
C ALA A 35 -1.28 23.68 -24.00
N GLY A 36 -2.31 23.84 -23.15
CA GLY A 36 -3.71 23.78 -23.58
C GLY A 36 -4.15 22.39 -24.05
N ALA A 37 -3.40 21.34 -23.71
CA ALA A 37 -3.74 19.97 -24.05
C ALA A 37 -4.92 19.48 -23.19
N GLU A 38 -5.72 18.56 -23.74
CA GLU A 38 -6.87 17.98 -23.05
C GLU A 38 -6.45 17.20 -21.80
N ILE A 39 -7.12 17.48 -20.68
CA ILE A 39 -6.87 16.81 -19.39
C ILE A 39 -8.17 16.15 -18.95
N GLU A 40 -8.15 14.82 -18.91
CA GLU A 40 -9.24 14.05 -18.35
C GLU A 40 -9.20 14.10 -16.81
N THR A 41 -10.29 14.56 -16.19
CA THR A 41 -10.45 14.55 -14.73
C THR A 41 -11.53 13.54 -14.32
N ILE A 42 -11.12 12.51 -13.59
CA ILE A 42 -12.03 11.49 -13.06
C ILE A 42 -12.10 11.60 -11.55
N LYS A 43 -13.31 11.69 -10.99
CA LYS A 43 -13.53 11.64 -9.55
C LYS A 43 -13.19 10.23 -9.02
N LYS A 44 -12.36 10.15 -7.98
CA LYS A 44 -12.07 8.86 -7.33
C LYS A 44 -13.34 8.29 -6.68
N SER A 45 -13.52 6.97 -6.74
CA SER A 45 -14.73 6.28 -6.25
C SER A 45 -15.08 6.57 -4.78
N THR A 46 -14.09 6.83 -3.93
CA THR A 46 -14.26 7.16 -2.51
C THR A 46 -13.95 8.62 -2.17
N ALA A 47 -13.83 9.51 -3.18
CA ALA A 47 -13.50 10.92 -2.98
C ALA A 47 -14.52 11.62 -2.08
N GLY A 48 -14.02 12.33 -1.06
CA GLY A 48 -14.86 13.08 -0.11
C GLY A 48 -15.43 12.24 1.04
N THR A 49 -14.95 11.00 1.23
CA THR A 49 -15.39 10.12 2.33
C THR A 49 -14.25 9.83 3.31
N ASN A 50 -14.58 9.69 4.60
CA ASN A 50 -13.64 9.38 5.69
C ASN A 50 -13.88 7.95 6.23
N LYS A 51 -13.80 6.95 5.36
CA LYS A 51 -14.09 5.56 5.73
C LYS A 51 -13.09 5.05 6.78
N ALA A 52 -13.60 4.58 7.91
CA ALA A 52 -12.78 4.06 9.00
C ALA A 52 -12.09 2.74 8.61
N ALA A 53 -10.96 2.45 9.27
CA ALA A 53 -10.15 1.25 9.01
C ALA A 53 -10.89 -0.07 9.14
N LYS A 54 -11.93 -0.12 9.98
CA LYS A 54 -12.81 -1.29 10.16
C LYS A 54 -13.75 -1.52 8.98
N SER A 55 -13.99 -0.48 8.18
CA SER A 55 -14.91 -0.49 7.04
C SER A 55 -14.18 -0.54 5.69
N THR A 56 -12.86 -0.32 5.70
CA THR A 56 -12.00 -0.63 4.56
C THR A 56 -11.68 -2.12 4.55
N VAL A 57 -12.21 -2.84 3.56
CA VAL A 57 -11.81 -4.22 3.30
C VAL A 57 -10.35 -4.21 2.87
N THR A 58 -9.52 -5.00 3.54
CA THR A 58 -8.07 -5.11 3.28
C THR A 58 -7.75 -5.90 2.02
N LEU A 59 -8.67 -6.76 1.60
CA LEU A 59 -8.59 -7.64 0.44
C LEU A 59 -9.50 -7.13 -0.68
N ASN A 60 -9.18 -7.50 -1.92
CA ASN A 60 -10.03 -7.19 -3.07
C ASN A 60 -11.30 -8.05 -2.99
N THR A 61 -12.43 -7.44 -2.64
CA THR A 61 -13.72 -8.14 -2.48
C THR A 61 -14.13 -8.94 -3.71
N ARG A 62 -13.85 -8.43 -4.92
CA ARG A 62 -14.11 -9.17 -6.17
C ARG A 62 -13.33 -10.48 -6.26
N LYS A 63 -12.06 -10.48 -5.83
CA LYS A 63 -11.25 -11.70 -5.84
C LYS A 63 -11.74 -12.69 -4.78
N LEU A 64 -12.16 -12.21 -3.61
CA LEU A 64 -12.75 -13.07 -2.58
C LEU A 64 -14.06 -13.73 -3.01
N ASP A 65 -14.86 -13.02 -3.82
CA ASP A 65 -16.12 -13.54 -4.37
C ASP A 65 -15.89 -14.61 -5.46
N GLU A 66 -14.79 -14.47 -6.21
CA GLU A 66 -14.36 -15.44 -7.23
C GLU A 66 -13.65 -16.68 -6.64
N ASP A 67 -13.02 -16.54 -5.47
CA ASP A 67 -12.20 -17.57 -4.84
C ASP A 67 -13.07 -18.43 -3.88
N THR A 68 -13.74 -19.44 -4.45
CA THR A 68 -14.69 -20.31 -3.72
C THR A 68 -14.03 -21.50 -3.00
N GLU A 69 -12.74 -21.76 -3.25
CA GLU A 69 -12.05 -22.97 -2.78
C GLU A 69 -11.17 -22.73 -1.54
N ASN A 70 -10.72 -21.49 -1.30
CA ASN A 70 -9.76 -21.20 -0.24
C ASN A 70 -10.40 -20.49 0.97
N LEU A 71 -10.63 -21.22 2.06
CA LEU A 71 -11.30 -20.72 3.28
C LEU A 71 -10.33 -20.14 4.33
N ALA A 72 -9.01 -20.16 4.08
CA ALA A 72 -8.01 -19.72 5.04
C ALA A 72 -7.36 -18.39 4.64
N HIS A 73 -7.29 -17.45 5.59
CA HIS A 73 -6.57 -16.19 5.43
C HIS A 73 -5.21 -16.23 6.14
N GLU A 74 -4.20 -15.64 5.51
CA GLU A 74 -2.89 -15.45 6.13
C GLU A 74 -3.01 -14.51 7.35
N LYS A 75 -2.48 -14.98 8.48
CA LYS A 75 -2.54 -14.28 9.77
C LYS A 75 -1.26 -13.48 10.00
N VAL A 76 -1.27 -12.65 11.03
CA VAL A 76 -0.09 -11.90 11.47
C VAL A 76 1.12 -12.82 11.68
N PRO A 77 2.27 -12.56 11.00
CA PRO A 77 3.46 -13.38 11.12
C PRO A 77 4.08 -13.29 12.52
N SER A 78 4.85 -14.32 12.89
CA SER A 78 5.45 -14.46 14.21
C SER A 78 6.43 -13.32 14.57
N GLU A 79 7.09 -12.76 13.57
CA GLU A 79 8.00 -11.61 13.73
C GLU A 79 7.22 -10.35 14.09
N LEU A 80 6.13 -10.05 13.37
CA LEU A 80 5.30 -8.86 13.58
C LEU A 80 4.68 -8.86 14.97
N LYS A 81 4.13 -9.99 15.44
CA LYS A 81 3.54 -10.08 16.77
C LYS A 81 4.57 -9.83 17.88
N ARG A 82 5.79 -10.36 17.72
CA ARG A 82 6.87 -10.20 18.71
C ARG A 82 7.38 -8.76 18.74
N ALA A 83 7.52 -8.13 17.58
CA ALA A 83 7.93 -6.73 17.46
C ALA A 83 6.92 -5.78 18.12
N ILE A 84 5.61 -5.99 17.91
CA ILE A 84 4.56 -5.17 18.56
C ILE A 84 4.64 -5.30 20.08
N MET A 85 4.74 -6.54 20.57
CA MET A 85 4.77 -6.82 22.00
C MET A 85 6.01 -6.19 22.67
N GLN A 86 7.17 -6.33 22.05
CA GLN A 86 8.41 -5.73 22.54
C GLN A 86 8.33 -4.20 22.57
N ALA A 87 7.92 -3.57 21.46
CA ALA A 87 7.81 -2.12 21.38
C ALA A 87 6.77 -1.54 22.37
N ARG A 88 5.68 -2.28 22.65
CA ARG A 88 4.72 -1.92 23.69
C ARG A 88 5.36 -1.95 25.09
N MET A 89 6.11 -3.00 25.39
CA MET A 89 6.81 -3.15 26.68
C MET A 89 7.89 -2.09 26.89
N GLU A 90 8.67 -1.77 25.85
CA GLU A 90 9.68 -0.70 25.88
C GLU A 90 9.05 0.66 26.21
N LYS A 91 7.86 0.94 25.68
CA LYS A 91 7.09 2.15 26.00
C LYS A 91 6.28 2.08 27.29
N LYS A 92 6.31 0.95 28.02
CA LYS A 92 5.56 0.71 29.26
C LYS A 92 4.04 0.98 29.11
N LEU A 93 3.48 0.70 27.94
CA LEU A 93 2.05 0.90 27.65
C LEU A 93 1.26 -0.37 27.91
N THR A 94 0.06 -0.26 28.45
CA THR A 94 -0.89 -1.38 28.47
C THR A 94 -1.55 -1.56 27.09
N GLN A 95 -2.10 -2.75 26.82
CA GLN A 95 -2.86 -2.98 25.58
C GLN A 95 -4.05 -2.02 25.44
N ALA A 96 -4.69 -1.67 26.56
CA ALA A 96 -5.80 -0.72 26.59
C ALA A 96 -5.35 0.71 26.25
N GLN A 97 -4.23 1.17 26.82
CA GLN A 97 -3.65 2.47 26.50
C GLN A 97 -3.22 2.55 25.03
N LEU A 98 -2.55 1.51 24.52
CA LEU A 98 -2.16 1.45 23.12
C LEU A 98 -3.38 1.48 22.19
N GLY A 99 -4.42 0.70 22.51
CA GLY A 99 -5.70 0.70 21.79
C GLY A 99 -6.34 2.09 21.76
N GLN A 100 -6.40 2.77 22.90
CA GLN A 100 -6.94 4.13 23.00
C GLN A 100 -6.14 5.13 22.15
N MET A 101 -4.80 5.06 22.15
CA MET A 101 -3.95 5.92 21.33
C MET A 101 -4.19 5.74 19.83
N ILE A 102 -4.47 4.51 19.37
CA ILE A 102 -4.72 4.24 17.95
C ILE A 102 -6.22 4.26 17.57
N ASN A 103 -7.10 4.58 18.52
CA ASN A 103 -8.56 4.52 18.40
C ASN A 103 -9.08 3.13 17.98
N GLU A 104 -8.51 2.07 18.55
CA GLU A 104 -8.94 0.68 18.35
C GLU A 104 -9.29 0.01 19.69
N LYS A 105 -10.06 -1.08 19.62
CA LYS A 105 -10.42 -1.83 20.84
C LYS A 105 -9.19 -2.56 21.40
N PRO A 106 -9.05 -2.72 22.72
CA PRO A 106 -7.95 -3.49 23.34
C PRO A 106 -7.87 -4.93 22.80
N GLN A 107 -9.03 -5.53 22.51
CA GLN A 107 -9.12 -6.86 21.90
C GLN A 107 -8.40 -6.97 20.54
N VAL A 108 -8.44 -5.91 19.72
CA VAL A 108 -7.73 -5.91 18.44
C VAL A 108 -6.23 -5.98 18.69
N ILE A 109 -5.69 -5.21 19.63
CA ILE A 109 -4.27 -5.28 19.99
C ILE A 109 -3.89 -6.70 20.45
N GLN A 110 -4.71 -7.31 21.29
CA GLN A 110 -4.50 -8.67 21.78
C GLN A 110 -4.50 -9.71 20.64
N GLU A 111 -5.38 -9.58 19.66
CA GLU A 111 -5.44 -10.46 18.49
C GLU A 111 -4.20 -10.32 17.59
N TYR A 112 -3.62 -9.11 17.50
CA TYR A 112 -2.36 -8.87 16.79
C TYR A 112 -1.15 -9.43 17.56
N GLU A 113 -1.06 -9.22 18.88
CA GLU A 113 0.02 -9.77 19.72
C GLU A 113 -0.04 -11.31 19.83
N SER A 114 -1.23 -11.91 19.71
CA SER A 114 -1.40 -13.36 19.67
C SER A 114 -1.24 -13.98 18.28
N GLY A 115 -1.22 -13.17 17.22
CA GLY A 115 -1.11 -13.63 15.83
C GLY A 115 -2.40 -14.21 15.25
N LYS A 116 -3.56 -13.95 15.87
CA LYS A 116 -4.87 -14.41 15.40
C LYS A 116 -5.48 -13.48 14.34
N ALA A 117 -5.12 -12.20 14.38
CA ALA A 117 -5.67 -11.20 13.49
C ALA A 117 -5.21 -11.36 12.03
N ILE A 118 -6.05 -10.89 11.10
CA ILE A 118 -5.68 -10.67 9.70
C ILE A 118 -4.96 -9.31 9.62
N PRO A 119 -3.76 -9.25 9.03
CA PRO A 119 -2.99 -8.00 8.92
C PRO A 119 -3.75 -6.90 8.15
N ASN A 120 -4.08 -5.79 8.83
CA ASN A 120 -4.60 -4.58 8.19
C ASN A 120 -3.52 -3.49 8.16
N GLN A 121 -3.16 -3.07 6.95
CA GLN A 121 -2.11 -2.06 6.72
C GLN A 121 -2.39 -0.72 7.42
N GLN A 122 -3.66 -0.33 7.57
CA GLN A 122 -4.00 0.91 8.27
C GLN A 122 -3.75 0.80 9.77
N ILE A 123 -4.11 -0.33 10.38
CA ILE A 123 -3.86 -0.59 11.80
C ILE A 123 -2.36 -0.68 12.07
N ILE A 124 -1.61 -1.39 11.21
CA ILE A 124 -0.15 -1.47 11.31
C ILE A 124 0.49 -0.08 11.20
N SER A 125 0.04 0.76 10.26
CA SER A 125 0.52 2.15 10.14
C SER A 125 0.23 3.02 11.36
N LYS A 126 -0.88 2.77 12.07
CA LYS A 126 -1.19 3.46 13.34
C LYS A 126 -0.28 2.95 14.47
N LEU A 127 -0.07 1.64 14.55
CA LEU A 127 0.81 1.01 15.53
C LEU A 127 2.25 1.49 15.38
N GLU A 128 2.78 1.55 14.16
CA GLU A 128 4.12 2.07 13.89
C GLU A 128 4.30 3.51 14.39
N ARG A 129 3.30 4.37 14.16
CA ARG A 129 3.33 5.78 14.63
C ARG A 129 3.23 5.88 16.15
N ALA A 130 2.32 5.13 16.77
CA ALA A 130 2.15 5.15 18.22
C ALA A 130 3.36 4.56 18.95
N LEU A 131 3.94 3.48 18.42
CA LEU A 131 5.07 2.78 19.01
C LEU A 131 6.43 3.33 18.55
N GLY A 132 6.48 4.16 17.51
CA GLY A 132 7.72 4.77 17.00
C GLY A 132 8.69 3.76 16.37
N VAL A 133 8.20 2.57 16.01
CA VAL A 133 8.99 1.49 15.41
C VAL A 133 8.46 1.16 14.02
N LYS A 134 9.33 0.70 13.12
CA LYS A 134 8.92 0.15 11.82
C LYS A 134 8.60 -1.32 12.00
N LEU A 135 7.33 -1.68 11.84
CA LEU A 135 6.80 -3.03 12.02
C LEU A 135 6.73 -3.79 10.68
N ARG A 136 6.75 -3.07 9.56
CA ARG A 136 6.83 -3.62 8.21
C ARG A 136 8.30 -3.72 7.81
N GLY A 137 8.75 -4.96 7.61
CA GLY A 137 10.12 -5.25 7.19
C GLY A 137 10.47 -4.57 5.87
N LYS A 138 11.25 -3.48 5.97
CA LYS A 138 12.33 -3.07 5.08
C LYS A 138 12.86 -1.72 5.58
N LYS A 139 14.15 -1.69 5.94
CA LYS A 139 14.96 -0.52 5.63
C LYS A 139 15.09 -0.43 4.12
#